data_AF-A0A357JC30-F1
#
_entry.id   AF-A0A357JC30-F1
#
_cell.length_a   1.000
_cell.length_b   1.000
_cell.length_c   1.000
_cell.angle_alpha   90.00
_cell.angle_beta   90.00
_cell.angle_gamma   90.00
#
_symmetry.space_group_name_H-M   'P 1'
#
loop_
_entity.id
_entity.type
_entity.pdbx_description
1 polymer ?
#
loop_
_entity_poly.entity_id
_entity_poly.type
_entity_poly.pdbx_seq_one_letter_code
_entity_poly.pdbx_strand_id
1 'polypeptide(L)'
;MKIIKTKEYIKYLDENENVIAEILFPLINQNTNCITRTYVSDSLRGQGIAKKLVIEALEIIKKQGHNVEATCSYAKNFLDKN
;
A
#
# COMPACT_ATOMS: atom_id res chain seq x y z
N MET A 1 14.72 -9.23 5.89
CA MET A 1 13.60 -8.33 5.48
C MET A 1 12.46 -8.45 6.49
N LYS A 2 12.05 -7.34 7.10
CA LYS A 2 10.96 -7.27 8.08
C LYS A 2 9.74 -6.64 7.42
N ILE A 3 8.54 -7.18 7.67
CA ILE A 3 7.28 -6.64 7.13
C ILE A 3 6.43 -6.18 8.30
N ILE A 4 5.99 -4.92 8.26
CA ILE A 4 5.06 -4.32 9.22
C ILE A 4 3.75 -4.05 8.48
N LYS A 5 2.65 -4.63 8.96
CA LYS A 5 1.30 -4.40 8.44
C LYS A 5 0.42 -3.83 9.53
N THR A 6 -0.30 -2.76 9.22
CA THR A 6 -1.31 -2.17 10.10
C THR A 6 -2.61 -1.98 9.35
N LYS A 7 -3.60 -1.37 10.00
CA LYS A 7 -4.90 -1.04 9.38
C LYS A 7 -4.81 0.11 8.36
N GLU A 8 -3.70 0.85 8.34
CA GLU A 8 -3.56 2.08 7.57
C GLU A 8 -2.27 2.16 6.74
N TYR A 9 -1.33 1.23 6.94
CA TYR A 9 -0.11 1.17 6.15
C TYR A 9 0.54 -0.21 6.13
N ILE A 10 1.38 -0.44 5.13
CA ILE A 10 2.31 -1.57 5.08
C ILE A 10 3.71 -1.01 4.80
N LYS A 11 4.72 -1.53 5.52
CA LYS A 11 6.14 -1.17 5.35
C LYS A 11 7.01 -2.42 5.28
N TYR A 12 7.92 -2.45 4.32
CA TYR A 12 8.98 -3.45 4.22
C TYR A 12 10.30 -2.78 4.60
N LEU A 13 11.02 -3.40 5.53
CA LEU A 13 12.32 -2.93 6.02
C LEU A 13 13.44 -3.90 5.65
N ASP A 14 14.59 -3.36 5.29
CA ASP A 14 15.81 -4.14 5.11
C ASP A 14 16.42 -4.57 6.47
N GLU A 15 17.62 -5.14 6.43
CA GLU A 15 18.35 -5.61 7.62
C GLU A 15 18.86 -4.47 8.49
N ASN A 16 18.97 -3.26 7.93
CA ASN A 16 19.41 -2.04 8.60
C ASN A 16 18.23 -1.17 9.06
N GLU A 17 17.01 -1.71 9.06
CA GLU A 17 15.77 -1.01 9.39
C GLU A 17 15.42 0.17 8.46
N ASN A 18 15.99 0.23 7.25
CA ASN A 18 15.58 1.21 6.25
C ASN A 18 14.28 0.78 5.57
N VAL A 19 13.38 1.72 5.34
CA VAL A 19 12.15 1.48 4.57
C VAL A 19 12.48 1.31 3.09
N ILE A 20 12.39 0.07 2.60
CA ILE A 20 12.64 -0.28 1.20
C ILE A 20 11.37 -0.38 0.38
N ALA A 21 10.19 -0.46 1.01
CA ALA A 21 8.91 -0.29 0.34
C ALA A 21 7.84 0.12 1.35
N GLU A 22 6.89 0.96 0.94
CA GLU A 22 5.75 1.32 1.78
C GLU A 22 4.50 1.65 0.96
N ILE A 23 3.34 1.44 1.57
CA ILE A 23 2.07 1.94 1.07
C ILE A 23 1.27 2.52 2.25
N LEU A 24 0.72 3.71 2.05
CA LEU A 24 -0.09 4.42 3.02
C LEU A 24 -1.52 4.48 2.51
N PHE A 25 -2.46 4.07 3.36
CA PHE A 25 -3.89 4.04 3.11
C PHE A 25 -4.68 4.47 4.36
N PRO A 26 -4.48 5.69 4.88
CA PRO A 26 -5.18 6.16 6.08
C PRO A 26 -6.70 6.18 5.90
N LEU A 27 -7.41 6.08 7.02
CA LEU A 27 -8.85 6.26 7.06
C LEU A 27 -9.18 7.74 6.82
N ILE A 28 -9.94 8.06 5.75
CA ILE A 28 -10.30 9.44 5.40
C ILE A 28 -11.73 9.81 5.79
N ASN A 29 -12.59 8.82 6.06
CA ASN A 29 -13.93 9.00 6.60
C ASN A 29 -14.37 7.72 7.35
N GLN A 30 -15.61 7.66 7.84
CA GLN A 30 -16.10 6.59 8.71
C GLN A 30 -15.90 5.15 8.18
N ASN A 31 -15.85 4.97 6.86
CA ASN A 31 -15.75 3.65 6.25
C ASN A 31 -14.90 3.65 4.97
N THR A 32 -13.98 4.60 4.78
CA THR A 32 -13.19 4.68 3.54
C THR A 32 -11.72 4.93 3.84
N ASN A 33 -10.86 4.08 3.30
CA ASN A 33 -9.42 4.26 3.31
C ASN A 33 -8.96 4.80 1.95
N CYS A 34 -8.06 5.78 1.95
CA CYS A 34 -7.53 6.37 0.73
C CYS A 34 -6.04 6.06 0.56
N ILE A 35 -5.68 5.37 -0.53
CA ILE A 35 -4.28 5.10 -0.87
C ILE A 35 -3.60 6.40 -1.34
N THR A 36 -2.82 7.01 -0.45
CA THR A 36 -2.18 8.32 -0.67
C THR A 36 -0.75 8.20 -1.18
N ARG A 37 -0.04 7.12 -0.86
CA ARG A 37 1.36 6.95 -1.23
C ARG A 37 1.69 5.48 -1.45
N THR A 38 2.40 5.20 -2.54
CA THR A 38 3.06 3.92 -2.79
C THR A 38 4.50 4.21 -3.14
N TYR A 39 5.43 3.68 -2.36
CA TYR A 39 6.86 3.85 -2.56
C TYR A 39 7.55 2.48 -2.57
N VAL A 40 8.49 2.32 -3.49
CA VAL A 40 9.32 1.13 -3.61
C VAL A 40 10.72 1.61 -3.93
N SER A 41 11.70 1.17 -3.14
CA SER A 41 13.12 1.45 -3.37
C SER A 41 13.55 0.93 -4.74
N ASP A 42 14.52 1.62 -5.33
CA ASP A 42 15.07 1.28 -6.64
C ASP A 42 15.69 -0.11 -6.67
N SER A 43 16.21 -0.58 -5.53
CA SER A 43 16.72 -1.95 -5.35
C SER A 43 15.66 -3.04 -5.52
N LEU A 44 14.37 -2.70 -5.44
CA LEU A 44 13.24 -3.61 -5.58
C LEU A 44 12.44 -3.40 -6.88
N ARG A 45 12.87 -2.48 -7.76
CA ARG A 45 12.21 -2.26 -9.06
C ARG A 45 12.24 -3.51 -9.93
N GLY A 46 11.23 -3.66 -10.79
CA GLY A 46 11.08 -4.82 -11.69
C GLY A 46 10.53 -6.09 -11.04
N GLN A 47 10.39 -6.14 -9.71
CA GLN A 47 9.93 -7.33 -8.98
C GLN A 47 8.42 -7.34 -8.69
N GLY A 48 7.68 -6.34 -9.20
CA GLY A 48 6.23 -6.22 -9.00
C GLY A 48 5.80 -5.89 -7.55
N ILE A 49 6.71 -5.39 -6.71
CA ILE A 49 6.43 -5.08 -5.29
C ILE A 49 5.33 -4.03 -5.14
N ALA A 50 5.30 -3.00 -6.00
CA ALA A 50 4.25 -1.97 -5.95
C ALA A 50 2.85 -2.57 -6.15
N LYS A 51 2.70 -3.52 -7.09
CA LYS A 51 1.45 -4.26 -7.30
C LYS A 51 1.07 -5.08 -6.07
N LYS A 52 2.04 -5.80 -5.48
CA LYS A 52 1.79 -6.60 -4.27
C LYS A 52 1.31 -5.71 -3.11
N LEU A 53 1.96 -4.58 -2.88
CA LEU A 53 1.56 -3.62 -1.83
C LEU A 53 0.12 -3.13 -2.00
N VAL A 54 -0.28 -2.77 -3.23
CA VAL A 54 -1.66 -2.32 -3.49
C VAL A 54 -2.66 -3.46 -3.24
N ILE A 55 -2.40 -4.67 -3.72
CA ILE A 55 -3.27 -5.83 -3.47
C ILE A 55 -3.39 -6.10 -1.96
N GLU A 56 -2.27 -6.12 -1.23
CA GLU A 56 -2.30 -6.34 0.22
C GLU A 56 -3.07 -5.24 0.97
N ALA A 57 -2.90 -3.97 0.57
CA ALA A 57 -3.67 -2.86 1.14
C ALA A 57 -5.18 -3.05 0.89
N LEU A 58 -5.57 -3.43 -0.32
CA LEU A 58 -6.97 -3.71 -0.67
C LEU A 58 -7.56 -4.84 0.17
N GLU A 59 -6.81 -5.92 0.40
CA GLU A 59 -7.24 -7.00 1.28
C GLU A 59 -7.45 -6.54 2.72
N ILE A 60 -6.56 -5.70 3.24
CA ILE A 60 -6.66 -5.15 4.60
C ILE A 60 -7.88 -4.24 4.72
N ILE A 61 -8.11 -3.35 3.75
CA ILE A 61 -9.26 -2.44 3.72
C ILE A 61 -10.56 -3.23 3.61
N LYS A 62 -10.61 -4.23 2.72
CA LYS A 62 -11.77 -5.11 2.54
C LYS A 62 -12.10 -5.90 3.81
N LYS A 63 -11.09 -6.41 4.53
CA LYS A 63 -11.28 -7.10 5.81
C LYS A 63 -11.84 -6.19 6.90
N GLN A 64 -11.63 -4.89 6.81
CA GLN A 64 -12.23 -3.90 7.70
C GLN A 64 -13.68 -3.55 7.31
N GLY A 65 -14.16 -4.01 6.15
CA GLY A 65 -15.47 -3.61 5.62
C GLY A 65 -15.50 -2.16 5.12
N HIS A 66 -14.33 -1.59 4.81
CA HIS A 66 -14.20 -0.22 4.33
C HIS A 66 -14.16 -0.18 2.80
N ASN A 67 -14.60 0.94 2.23
CA ASN A 67 -14.39 1.34 0.85
C ASN A 67 -12.94 1.76 0.62
N VAL A 68 -12.52 1.75 -0.64
CA VAL A 68 -11.18 2.20 -1.05
C VAL A 68 -11.28 3.36 -2.03
N GLU A 69 -10.47 4.37 -1.78
CA GLU A 69 -10.14 5.43 -2.74
C GLU A 69 -8.63 5.47 -2.97
N ALA A 70 -8.19 6.15 -4.03
CA ALA A 70 -6.77 6.36 -4.29
C ALA A 70 -6.50 7.73 -4.89
N THR A 71 -5.56 8.46 -4.28
CA THR A 71 -5.02 9.72 -4.83
C THR A 71 -3.63 9.53 -5.43
N CYS A 72 -2.91 8.48 -5.04
CA CYS A 72 -1.65 8.10 -5.68
C CYS A 72 -1.91 7.65 -7.13
N SER A 73 -1.22 8.25 -8.09
CA SER A 73 -1.38 7.96 -9.53
C SER A 73 -1.22 6.49 -9.87
N TYR A 74 -0.27 5.79 -9.24
CA TYR A 74 -0.06 4.36 -9.43
C TYR A 74 -1.26 3.54 -8.94
N ALA A 75 -1.73 3.80 -7.72
CA ALA A 75 -2.86 3.08 -7.13
C ALA A 75 -4.16 3.38 -7.87
N LYS A 76 -4.39 4.63 -8.27
CA LYS A 76 -5.54 5.02 -9.09
C LYS A 76 -5.57 4.25 -10.41
N ASN A 77 -4.47 4.26 -11.16
CA ASN A 77 -4.35 3.50 -12.41
C ASN A 77 -4.46 1.97 -12.19
N PHE A 78 -4.10 1.46 -11.01
CA PHE A 78 -4.30 0.06 -10.66
C PHE A 78 -5.79 -0.25 -10.47
N LEU A 79 -6.51 0.60 -9.74
CA LEU A 79 -7.95 0.47 -9.51
C LEU A 79 -8.79 0.65 -10.78
N ASP A 80 -8.41 1.58 -11.67
CA ASP A 80 -9.15 1.80 -12.92
C ASP A 80 -9.05 0.61 -13.90
N LYS A 81 -8.03 -0.25 -13.72
CA LYS A 81 -7.72 -1.38 -14.63
C LYS A 81 -8.17 -2.74 -14.10
N ASN A 82 -8.66 -2.85 -12.87
CA ASN A 82 -9.03 -4.13 -12.21
C ASN A 82 -10.36 -3.99 -11.48
#